data_AF-A0A849BTZ5-F1
#
_entry.id   AF-A0A849BTZ5-F1
#
_cell.length_a   1.000
_cell.length_b   1.000
_cell.length_c   1.000
_cell.angle_alpha   90.00
_cell.angle_beta   90.00
_cell.angle_gamma   90.00
#
_symmetry.space_group_name_H-M   'P 1'
#
loop_
_entity.id
_entity.type
_entity.pdbx_description
1 polymer ?
#
loop_
_entity_poly.entity_id
_entity_poly.type
_entity_poly.pdbx_seq_one_letter_code
_entity_poly.pdbx_strand_id
1 'polypeptide(L)'
;MIRWTQRLAAIALLAACPSAMASAQAAPETPPVLEVSASTDLTEGQRIVVNGSGFRPGLAAVAVGLCKQNFANGLKDCDLEGGATFVNISDDGTFPTVTLSARHSFNAIDCTQQQCVIAAAPLPGTEPPAIIEANSAQVAVSFAGAQLPVPTAPVTGAATEATDTNGPSGLLWGVTAALLSAVAVIALADRRRL
;
A
#
# COMPACT_ATOMS: atom_id res chain seq x y z
N MET A 1 66.20 -36.64 -20.96
CA MET A 1 65.16 -35.94 -21.76
C MET A 1 63.79 -36.50 -21.36
N ILE A 2 62.84 -35.61 -21.02
CA ILE A 2 61.35 -35.78 -21.07
C ILE A 2 60.73 -36.62 -19.93
N ARG A 3 60.33 -36.00 -18.80
CA ARG A 3 59.03 -35.36 -18.43
C ARG A 3 58.00 -36.38 -17.88
N TRP A 4 57.86 -36.50 -16.55
CA TRP A 4 57.00 -35.71 -15.65
C TRP A 4 55.56 -36.24 -15.56
N THR A 5 55.30 -36.93 -14.44
CA THR A 5 54.00 -37.28 -13.85
C THR A 5 53.16 -36.03 -13.57
N GLN A 6 51.90 -36.00 -14.00
CA GLN A 6 50.89 -35.10 -13.40
C GLN A 6 49.53 -35.79 -13.30
N ARG A 7 49.18 -36.13 -12.04
CA ARG A 7 47.82 -36.36 -11.58
C ARG A 7 47.11 -35.00 -11.54
N LEU A 8 46.06 -34.82 -12.32
CA LEU A 8 45.20 -33.64 -12.24
C LEU A 8 44.20 -33.85 -11.09
N ALA A 9 44.41 -33.11 -10.00
CA ALA A 9 43.45 -32.95 -8.91
C ALA A 9 42.41 -31.89 -9.33
N ALA A 10 41.13 -32.26 -9.33
CA ALA A 10 40.02 -31.33 -9.51
C ALA A 10 39.80 -30.56 -8.20
N ILE A 11 40.10 -29.26 -8.19
CA ILE A 11 39.77 -28.35 -7.10
C ILE A 11 38.42 -27.71 -7.44
N ALA A 12 37.37 -28.13 -6.73
CA ALA A 12 36.05 -27.50 -6.79
C ALA A 12 36.08 -26.19 -5.99
N LEU A 13 35.98 -25.05 -6.68
CA LEU A 13 35.80 -23.73 -6.07
C LEU A 13 34.35 -23.58 -5.60
N LEU A 14 34.12 -23.72 -4.29
CA LEU A 14 32.90 -23.34 -3.61
C LEU A 14 32.81 -21.80 -3.55
N ALA A 15 32.05 -21.20 -4.47
CA ALA A 15 31.71 -19.79 -4.43
C ALA A 15 30.69 -19.52 -3.31
N ALA A 16 31.15 -19.01 -2.18
CA ALA A 16 30.29 -18.52 -1.11
C ALA A 16 29.62 -17.20 -1.56
N CYS A 17 28.34 -17.26 -1.93
CA CYS A 17 27.50 -16.07 -2.05
C CYS A 17 27.20 -15.53 -0.64
N PRO A 18 27.61 -14.30 -0.28
CA PRO A 18 27.11 -13.67 0.92
C PRO A 18 25.63 -13.38 0.70
N SER A 19 24.76 -14.11 1.40
CA SER A 19 23.34 -13.81 1.48
C SER A 19 23.20 -12.45 2.15
N ALA A 20 22.96 -11.40 1.35
CA ALA A 20 22.53 -10.12 1.86
C ALA A 20 21.19 -10.34 2.58
N MET A 21 21.22 -10.39 3.91
CA MET A 21 20.03 -10.31 4.72
C MET A 21 19.44 -8.92 4.50
N ALA A 22 18.48 -8.81 3.59
CA ALA A 22 17.62 -7.65 3.50
C ALA A 22 16.88 -7.57 4.84
N SER A 23 17.29 -6.62 5.69
CA SER A 23 16.57 -6.28 6.91
C SER A 23 15.16 -5.83 6.50
N ALA A 24 14.18 -6.71 6.67
CA ALA A 24 12.78 -6.32 6.57
C ALA A 24 12.51 -5.34 7.73
N GLN A 25 12.62 -4.03 7.46
CA GLN A 25 12.13 -3.03 8.41
C GLN A 25 10.65 -3.31 8.64
N ALA A 26 10.30 -3.67 9.88
CA ALA A 26 8.91 -3.87 10.28
C ALA A 26 8.09 -2.61 10.00
N ALA A 27 6.84 -2.80 9.56
CA ALA A 27 5.90 -1.71 9.43
C ALA A 27 5.68 -1.05 10.81
N PRO A 28 5.42 0.28 10.87
CA PRO A 28 5.11 0.95 12.12
C PRO A 28 3.93 0.27 12.83
N GLU A 29 4.03 0.06 14.14
CA GLU A 29 3.01 -0.65 14.93
C GLU A 29 1.70 0.14 15.06
N THR A 30 1.74 1.44 14.80
CA THR A 30 0.57 2.32 14.83
C THR A 30 0.35 2.90 13.44
N PRO A 31 -0.89 2.85 12.90
CA PRO A 31 -1.18 3.48 11.61
C PRO A 31 -0.93 4.99 11.66
N PRO A 32 -0.57 5.61 10.54
CA PRO A 32 -0.36 7.05 10.48
C PRO A 32 -1.66 7.81 10.80
N VAL A 33 -1.51 8.97 11.43
CA VAL A 33 -2.62 9.83 11.84
C VAL A 33 -2.37 11.25 11.35
N LEU A 34 -3.45 11.92 10.95
CA LEU A 34 -3.46 13.35 10.66
C LEU A 34 -4.21 14.11 11.75
N GLU A 35 -3.60 15.17 12.24
CA GLU A 35 -4.25 16.17 13.07
C GLU A 35 -4.49 17.42 12.23
N VAL A 36 -5.75 17.83 12.14
CA VAL A 36 -6.17 19.00 11.36
C VAL A 36 -6.82 20.03 12.28
N SER A 37 -6.51 21.32 12.08
CA SER A 37 -7.06 22.39 12.92
C SER A 37 -8.56 22.59 12.76
N ALA A 38 -9.12 22.17 11.63
CA ALA A 38 -10.55 22.18 11.34
C ALA A 38 -10.85 21.16 10.24
N SER A 39 -11.99 20.49 10.34
CA SER A 39 -12.47 19.53 9.33
C SER A 39 -13.96 19.68 9.00
N THR A 40 -14.73 20.38 9.82
CA THR A 40 -16.18 20.57 9.62
C THR A 40 -16.53 22.02 9.44
N ASP A 41 -17.65 22.28 8.78
CA ASP A 41 -18.18 23.63 8.52
C ASP A 41 -17.12 24.59 7.93
N LEU A 42 -16.24 24.03 7.08
CA LEU A 42 -15.17 24.79 6.46
C LEU A 42 -15.73 25.87 5.55
N THR A 43 -15.10 27.05 5.56
CA THR A 43 -15.43 28.15 4.65
C THR A 43 -14.36 28.32 3.59
N GLU A 44 -14.72 28.83 2.42
CA GLU A 44 -13.77 29.13 1.33
C GLU A 44 -12.61 30.02 1.82
N GLY A 45 -11.38 29.63 1.46
CA GLY A 45 -10.14 30.31 1.84
C GLY A 45 -9.72 30.11 3.30
N GLN A 46 -10.47 29.34 4.10
CA GLN A 46 -10.10 29.07 5.49
C GLN A 46 -8.73 28.37 5.55
N ARG A 47 -7.85 28.88 6.41
CA ARG A 47 -6.56 28.27 6.65
C ARG A 47 -6.70 27.03 7.52
N ILE A 48 -6.19 25.89 7.07
CA ILE A 48 -6.18 24.63 7.80
C ILE A 48 -4.73 24.23 8.05
N VAL A 49 -4.38 24.02 9.31
CA VAL A 49 -3.07 23.48 9.72
C VAL A 49 -3.18 21.97 9.77
N VAL A 50 -2.23 21.28 9.16
CA VAL A 50 -2.15 19.82 9.07
C VAL A 50 -0.82 19.36 9.64
N ASN A 51 -0.89 18.46 10.62
CA ASN A 51 0.26 17.73 11.15
C ASN A 51 0.05 16.24 10.94
N GLY A 52 1.14 15.49 10.77
CA GLY A 52 1.10 14.05 10.60
C GLY A 52 2.12 13.35 11.49
N SER A 53 1.74 12.18 11.98
CA SER A 53 2.59 11.31 12.81
C SER A 53 2.31 9.83 12.53
N GLY A 54 3.20 8.95 12.95
CA GLY A 54 3.06 7.50 12.77
C GLY A 54 3.34 7.01 11.34
N PHE A 55 3.85 7.87 10.46
CA PHE A 55 4.31 7.45 9.13
C PHE A 55 5.64 6.70 9.24
N ARG A 56 5.92 5.82 8.28
CA ARG A 56 7.21 5.13 8.19
C ARG A 56 8.33 6.17 7.98
N PRO A 57 9.35 6.19 8.86
CA PRO A 57 10.49 7.09 8.73
C PRO A 57 11.20 6.98 7.38
N GLY A 58 11.68 8.11 6.87
CA GLY A 58 12.48 8.18 5.64
C GLY A 58 11.71 8.07 4.33
N LEU A 59 10.37 7.96 4.38
CA LEU A 59 9.55 8.06 3.17
C LEU A 59 9.71 9.45 2.55
N ALA A 60 10.02 9.49 1.26
CA ALA A 60 10.14 10.73 0.49
C ALA A 60 8.86 11.01 -0.30
N ALA A 61 8.61 12.29 -0.57
CA ALA A 61 7.53 12.74 -1.46
C ALA A 61 6.14 12.19 -1.12
N VAL A 62 5.79 12.17 0.18
CA VAL A 62 4.42 11.93 0.64
C VAL A 62 3.57 13.15 0.26
N ALA A 63 2.53 12.95 -0.54
CA ALA A 63 1.63 14.03 -0.94
C ALA A 63 0.67 14.35 0.21
N VAL A 64 0.50 15.63 0.53
CA VAL A 64 -0.46 16.14 1.53
C VAL A 64 -1.36 17.16 0.86
N GLY A 65 -2.68 17.01 0.96
CA GLY A 65 -3.61 17.95 0.33
C GLY A 65 -5.09 17.64 0.57
N LEU A 66 -5.95 18.56 0.12
CA LEU A 66 -7.39 18.37 0.05
C LEU A 66 -7.72 17.60 -1.23
N CYS A 67 -8.42 16.48 -1.12
CA CYS A 67 -8.74 15.59 -2.23
C CYS A 67 -10.19 15.12 -2.18
N LYS A 68 -10.70 14.64 -3.31
CA LYS A 68 -11.93 13.85 -3.34
C LYS A 68 -11.73 12.56 -2.55
N GLN A 69 -12.75 12.09 -1.83
CA GLN A 69 -12.71 10.77 -1.21
C GLN A 69 -12.54 9.66 -2.26
N ASN A 70 -11.78 8.61 -1.92
CA ASN A 70 -11.46 7.50 -2.83
C ASN A 70 -10.72 7.98 -4.09
N PHE A 71 -9.87 9.01 -3.93
CA PHE A 71 -8.99 9.45 -5.00
C PHE A 71 -8.14 8.28 -5.52
N ALA A 72 -8.11 8.12 -6.83
CA ALA A 72 -7.35 7.07 -7.51
C ALA A 72 -6.32 7.67 -8.46
N ASN A 73 -6.61 8.86 -8.99
CA ASN A 73 -5.77 9.57 -9.94
C ASN A 73 -4.90 10.63 -9.25
N GLY A 74 -4.39 10.33 -8.06
CA GLY A 74 -3.47 11.16 -7.28
C GLY A 74 -3.76 12.66 -7.42
N LEU A 75 -2.82 13.38 -8.07
CA LEU A 75 -2.85 14.83 -8.26
C LEU A 75 -4.12 15.39 -8.93
N LYS A 76 -4.80 14.62 -9.80
CA LYS A 76 -6.02 15.11 -10.50
C LYS A 76 -7.23 15.18 -9.57
N ASP A 77 -7.23 14.34 -8.54
CA ASP A 77 -8.32 14.24 -7.58
C ASP A 77 -8.08 15.16 -6.36
N CYS A 78 -7.04 15.99 -6.39
CA CYS A 78 -6.63 16.86 -5.30
C CYS A 78 -6.53 18.33 -5.71
N ASP A 79 -6.73 19.22 -4.75
CA ASP A 79 -6.62 20.66 -4.90
C ASP A 79 -5.17 21.12 -4.85
N LEU A 80 -4.54 21.20 -6.03
CA LEU A 80 -3.14 21.63 -6.14
C LEU A 80 -2.94 23.12 -5.86
N GLU A 81 -3.97 23.95 -6.03
CA GLU A 81 -3.86 25.39 -5.82
C GLU A 81 -4.19 25.78 -4.37
N GLY A 82 -4.88 24.91 -3.62
CA GLY A 82 -5.16 25.05 -2.18
C GLY A 82 -3.97 24.78 -1.26
N GLY A 83 -2.75 24.64 -1.81
CA GLY A 83 -1.53 24.43 -1.03
C GLY A 83 -1.15 22.97 -0.84
N ALA A 84 -1.69 22.04 -1.64
CA ALA A 84 -1.22 20.67 -1.64
C ALA A 84 0.28 20.61 -1.98
N THR A 85 1.02 19.73 -1.30
CA THR A 85 2.48 19.69 -1.38
C THR A 85 3.03 18.30 -1.14
N PHE A 86 4.32 18.11 -1.39
CA PHE A 86 5.07 16.93 -1.02
C PHE A 86 5.90 17.18 0.22
N VAL A 87 5.88 16.24 1.15
CA VAL A 87 6.69 16.26 2.37
C VAL A 87 7.56 15.01 2.46
N ASN A 88 8.64 15.11 3.22
CA ASN A 88 9.46 13.97 3.59
C ASN A 88 9.16 13.61 5.05
N ILE A 89 9.11 12.32 5.34
CA ILE A 89 8.88 11.81 6.69
C ILE A 89 10.21 11.76 7.43
N SER A 90 10.22 12.40 8.59
CA SER A 90 11.37 12.49 9.49
C SER A 90 11.62 11.16 10.22
N ASP A 91 12.76 11.05 10.90
CA ASP A 91 13.15 9.81 11.60
C ASP A 91 12.18 9.40 12.72
N ASP A 92 11.40 10.35 13.24
CA ASP A 92 10.37 10.15 14.26
C ASP A 92 8.98 9.82 13.67
N GLY A 93 8.87 9.66 12.35
CA GLY A 93 7.62 9.35 11.66
C GLY A 93 6.68 10.54 11.48
N THR A 94 7.17 11.77 11.64
CA THR A 94 6.40 13.01 11.43
C THR A 94 6.76 13.71 10.11
N PHE A 95 5.92 14.64 9.67
CA PHE A 95 6.24 15.56 8.59
C PHE A 95 6.15 17.03 9.04
N PRO A 96 6.84 17.97 8.35
CA PRO A 96 6.72 19.40 8.65
C PRO A 96 5.28 19.90 8.53
N THR A 97 4.85 20.76 9.46
CA THR A 97 3.50 21.33 9.45
C THR A 97 3.13 21.91 8.08
N VAL A 98 2.02 21.44 7.53
CA VAL A 98 1.48 21.90 6.24
C VAL A 98 0.31 22.85 6.52
N THR A 99 0.20 23.89 5.70
CA THR A 99 -0.93 24.81 5.74
C THR A 99 -1.67 24.76 4.40
N LEU A 100 -2.93 24.35 4.45
CA LEU A 100 -3.84 24.31 3.31
C LEU A 100 -4.80 25.51 3.36
N SER A 101 -5.31 25.92 2.20
CA SER A 101 -6.45 26.83 2.07
C SER A 101 -7.66 26.02 1.61
N ALA A 102 -8.73 26.04 2.39
CA ALA A 102 -9.94 25.28 2.10
C ALA A 102 -10.60 25.82 0.84
N ARG A 103 -10.72 25.00 -0.20
CA ARG A 103 -11.49 25.31 -1.41
C ARG A 103 -12.53 24.26 -1.64
N HIS A 104 -13.79 24.67 -1.69
CA HIS A 104 -14.88 23.70 -1.90
C HIS A 104 -14.93 23.19 -3.34
N SER A 105 -14.32 23.90 -4.29
CA SER A 105 -14.30 23.52 -5.69
C SER A 105 -12.92 23.60 -6.34
N PHE A 106 -12.51 22.51 -6.99
CA PHE A 106 -11.24 22.36 -7.72
C PHE A 106 -11.37 21.22 -8.73
N ASN A 107 -10.70 21.28 -9.89
CA ASN A 107 -10.68 20.18 -10.88
C ASN A 107 -12.05 19.55 -11.21
N ALA A 108 -13.12 20.37 -11.26
CA ALA A 108 -14.52 19.93 -11.43
C ALA A 108 -15.07 19.03 -10.29
N ILE A 109 -14.35 18.93 -9.19
CA ILE A 109 -14.78 18.35 -7.91
C ILE A 109 -15.44 19.48 -7.11
N ASP A 110 -16.57 19.15 -6.51
CA ASP A 110 -17.31 20.03 -5.60
C ASP A 110 -17.53 19.28 -4.28
N CYS A 111 -16.78 19.69 -3.25
CA CYS A 111 -16.80 19.15 -1.91
C CYS A 111 -18.04 19.56 -1.09
N THR A 112 -18.92 20.40 -1.65
CA THR A 112 -20.26 20.63 -1.08
C THR A 112 -21.27 19.57 -1.53
N GLN A 113 -20.98 18.88 -2.63
CA GLN A 113 -21.87 17.88 -3.25
C GLN A 113 -21.33 16.44 -3.14
N GLN A 114 -20.07 16.27 -2.74
CA GLN A 114 -19.46 14.96 -2.54
C GLN A 114 -18.45 14.98 -1.40
N GLN A 115 -18.17 13.81 -0.81
CA GLN A 115 -17.22 13.72 0.29
C GLN A 115 -15.80 14.01 -0.22
N CYS A 116 -15.13 14.93 0.47
CA CYS A 116 -13.71 15.20 0.32
C CYS A 116 -12.95 14.86 1.60
N VAL A 117 -11.63 14.74 1.50
CA VAL A 117 -10.73 14.40 2.60
C VAL A 117 -9.49 15.28 2.55
N ILE A 118 -8.92 15.62 3.69
CA ILE A 118 -7.50 15.98 3.77
C ILE A 118 -6.75 14.66 3.87
N ALA A 119 -5.86 14.39 2.93
CA ALA A 119 -5.12 13.13 2.86
C ALA A 119 -3.62 13.35 2.85
N ALA A 120 -2.90 12.37 3.38
CA ALA A 120 -1.46 12.23 3.28
C ALA A 120 -1.13 10.80 2.84
N ALA A 121 -0.45 10.63 1.70
CA ALA A 121 -0.09 9.32 1.16
C ALA A 121 1.10 9.40 0.19
N PRO A 122 1.96 8.38 0.11
CA PRO A 122 2.87 8.24 -1.02
C PRO A 122 2.08 8.15 -2.34
N LEU A 123 2.67 8.66 -3.43
CA LEU A 123 2.00 8.60 -4.73
C LEU A 123 1.93 7.17 -5.28
N PRO A 124 0.90 6.84 -6.08
CA PRO A 124 0.89 5.61 -6.84
C PRO A 124 2.15 5.48 -7.70
N GLY A 125 2.84 4.34 -7.58
CA GLY A 125 4.06 4.04 -8.33
C GLY A 125 5.36 4.53 -7.70
N THR A 126 5.34 5.27 -6.59
CA THR A 126 6.58 5.64 -5.87
C THR A 126 6.98 4.60 -4.82
N GLU A 127 6.03 3.80 -4.35
CA GLU A 127 6.23 2.75 -3.35
C GLU A 127 5.38 1.50 -3.68
N PRO A 128 5.70 0.31 -3.15
CA PRO A 128 4.83 -0.86 -3.26
C PRO A 128 3.44 -0.60 -2.66
N PRO A 129 2.35 -1.19 -3.21
CA PRO A 129 0.98 -0.94 -2.73
C PRO A 129 0.79 -1.12 -1.22
N ALA A 130 1.39 -2.16 -0.64
CA ALA A 130 1.33 -2.41 0.81
C ALA A 130 2.00 -1.30 1.64
N ILE A 131 3.04 -0.66 1.10
CA ILE A 131 3.69 0.48 1.75
C ILE A 131 2.81 1.72 1.63
N ILE A 132 2.20 1.96 0.46
CA ILE A 132 1.26 3.07 0.28
C ILE A 132 0.09 2.95 1.26
N GLU A 133 -0.55 1.77 1.30
CA GLU A 133 -1.69 1.50 2.18
C GLU A 133 -1.33 1.68 3.66
N ALA A 134 -0.20 1.12 4.10
CA ALA A 134 0.26 1.25 5.48
C ALA A 134 0.72 2.68 5.86
N ASN A 135 0.96 3.56 4.87
CA ASN A 135 1.46 4.92 5.07
C ASN A 135 0.51 5.99 4.53
N SER A 136 -0.78 5.67 4.47
CA SER A 136 -1.84 6.60 4.06
C SER A 136 -2.72 6.95 5.24
N ALA A 137 -3.02 8.23 5.41
CA ALA A 137 -3.96 8.74 6.39
C ALA A 137 -4.88 9.77 5.77
N GLN A 138 -6.12 9.84 6.24
CA GLN A 138 -7.11 10.78 5.73
C GLN A 138 -8.09 11.23 6.80
N VAL A 139 -8.54 12.48 6.70
CA VAL A 139 -9.58 13.07 7.54
C VAL A 139 -10.69 13.58 6.63
N ALA A 140 -11.91 13.07 6.83
CA ALA A 140 -13.08 13.57 6.12
C ALA A 140 -13.32 15.04 6.44
N VAL A 141 -13.67 15.82 5.42
CA VAL A 141 -14.02 17.24 5.60
C VAL A 141 -15.43 17.55 5.11
N SER A 142 -16.06 18.54 5.74
CA SER A 142 -17.32 19.13 5.28
C SER A 142 -17.21 20.64 5.21
N PHE A 143 -17.76 21.22 4.14
CA PHE A 143 -17.89 22.66 3.99
C PHE A 143 -19.22 23.14 4.57
N ALA A 144 -19.25 24.38 5.03
CA ALA A 144 -20.48 25.00 5.53
C ALA A 144 -21.57 24.95 4.44
N GLY A 145 -22.74 24.39 4.80
CA GLY A 145 -23.87 24.22 3.87
C GLY A 145 -23.73 23.05 2.90
N ALA A 146 -22.73 22.17 3.07
CA ALA A 146 -22.58 20.98 2.24
C ALA A 146 -23.79 20.04 2.36
N GLN A 147 -24.17 19.47 1.21
CA GLN A 147 -25.23 18.50 1.07
C GLN A 147 -24.60 17.18 0.60
N LEU A 148 -23.89 16.55 1.52
CA LEU A 148 -23.20 15.30 1.22
C LEU A 148 -24.21 14.16 1.10
N PRO A 149 -24.00 13.22 0.15
CA PRO A 149 -24.78 11.99 0.11
C PRO A 149 -24.67 11.30 1.47
N VAL A 150 -25.81 11.06 2.11
CA VAL A 150 -25.85 10.22 3.32
C VAL A 150 -25.30 8.86 2.92
N PRO A 151 -24.29 8.32 3.62
CA PRO A 151 -23.86 6.94 3.37
C PRO A 151 -25.10 6.07 3.51
N THR A 152 -25.56 5.49 2.41
CA THR A 152 -26.64 4.51 2.46
C THR A 152 -26.14 3.43 3.39
N ALA A 153 -26.75 3.32 4.59
CA ALA A 153 -26.45 2.23 5.49
C ALA A 153 -26.51 0.94 4.66
N PRO A 154 -25.53 0.03 4.77
CA PRO A 154 -25.60 -1.21 4.04
C PRO A 154 -26.95 -1.83 4.37
N VAL A 155 -27.82 -1.89 3.38
CA VAL A 155 -29.04 -2.68 3.47
C VAL A 155 -28.50 -4.05 3.87
N THR A 156 -28.92 -4.56 5.02
CA THR A 156 -28.54 -5.90 5.47
C THR A 156 -29.14 -6.89 4.47
N GLY A 157 -28.48 -7.05 3.33
CA GLY A 157 -28.72 -8.10 2.38
C GLY A 157 -28.33 -9.38 3.08
N ALA A 158 -29.22 -10.37 3.02
CA ALA A 158 -28.95 -11.72 3.50
C ALA A 158 -27.53 -12.12 3.10
N ALA A 159 -26.76 -12.59 4.08
CA ALA A 159 -25.44 -13.12 3.88
C ALA A 159 -25.50 -14.16 2.75
N THR A 160 -25.01 -13.81 1.57
CA THR A 160 -24.56 -14.79 0.61
C THR A 160 -23.31 -15.38 1.22
N GLU A 161 -23.32 -16.70 1.46
CA GLU A 161 -22.18 -17.45 1.99
C GLU A 161 -20.88 -16.99 1.30
N ALA A 162 -19.92 -16.62 2.13
CA ALA A 162 -18.57 -16.37 1.69
C ALA A 162 -18.02 -17.67 1.08
N THR A 163 -17.90 -17.72 -0.25
CA THR A 163 -17.01 -18.69 -0.87
C THR A 163 -15.58 -18.26 -0.52
N ASP A 164 -15.04 -18.91 0.50
CA ASP A 164 -13.64 -18.83 0.93
C ASP A 164 -12.70 -18.75 -0.27
N THR A 165 -12.10 -17.57 -0.48
CA THR A 165 -11.04 -17.35 -1.48
C THR A 165 -9.70 -16.97 -0.86
N ASN A 166 -9.56 -17.05 0.46
CA ASN A 166 -8.30 -16.80 1.18
C ASN A 166 -7.74 -18.08 1.83
N GLY A 167 -7.57 -19.12 1.03
CA GLY A 167 -6.83 -20.33 1.40
C GLY A 167 -6.15 -20.94 0.17
N PRO A 168 -4.98 -21.59 0.30
CA PRO A 168 -4.29 -22.18 -0.83
C PRO A 168 -5.24 -23.16 -1.53
N SER A 169 -5.49 -22.93 -2.82
CA SER A 169 -6.64 -23.51 -3.52
C SER A 169 -6.63 -25.04 -3.38
N GLY A 170 -7.57 -25.59 -2.59
CA GLY A 170 -7.64 -27.04 -2.32
C GLY A 170 -7.74 -27.87 -3.60
N LEU A 171 -8.31 -27.29 -4.67
CA LEU A 171 -8.32 -27.85 -6.03
C LEU A 171 -6.90 -28.02 -6.61
N LEU A 172 -6.03 -27.02 -6.47
CA LEU A 172 -4.65 -27.08 -6.95
C LEU A 172 -3.84 -28.13 -6.18
N TRP A 173 -4.03 -28.22 -4.85
CA TRP A 173 -3.41 -29.26 -4.03
C TRP A 173 -3.95 -30.66 -4.33
N GLY A 174 -5.25 -30.80 -4.60
CA GLY A 174 -5.86 -32.06 -5.01
C GLY A 174 -5.30 -32.56 -6.34
N VAL A 175 -5.16 -31.67 -7.33
CA VAL A 175 -4.58 -32.00 -8.64
C VAL A 175 -3.11 -32.39 -8.52
N THR A 176 -2.31 -31.67 -7.71
CA THR A 176 -0.91 -32.02 -7.50
C THR A 176 -0.73 -33.34 -6.74
N ALA A 177 -1.54 -33.61 -5.71
CA ALA A 177 -1.52 -34.89 -5.00
C ALA A 177 -1.88 -36.08 -5.91
N ALA A 178 -2.88 -35.91 -6.79
CA ALA A 178 -3.27 -36.94 -7.75
C ALA A 178 -2.15 -37.22 -8.78
N LEU A 179 -1.50 -36.16 -9.29
CA LEU A 179 -0.36 -36.29 -10.20
C LEU A 179 0.83 -37.01 -9.57
N LEU A 180 1.20 -36.65 -8.34
CA LEU A 180 2.30 -37.30 -7.62
C LEU A 180 2.00 -38.78 -7.35
N SER A 181 0.75 -39.10 -7.02
CA SER A 181 0.29 -40.48 -6.81
C SER A 181 0.37 -41.30 -8.11
N ALA A 182 -0.05 -40.74 -9.24
CA ALA A 182 0.03 -41.40 -10.54
C ALA A 182 1.48 -41.70 -10.95
N VAL A 183 2.39 -40.75 -10.76
CA VAL A 183 3.83 -40.95 -11.05
C VAL A 183 4.43 -42.04 -10.16
N ALA A 184 4.09 -42.07 -8.87
CA ALA A 184 4.55 -43.11 -7.95
C ALA A 184 4.05 -44.51 -8.35
N VAL A 185 2.78 -44.63 -8.77
CA VAL A 185 2.20 -45.89 -9.25
C VAL A 185 2.88 -46.35 -10.54
N ILE A 186 3.16 -45.44 -11.48
CA ILE A 186 3.87 -45.76 -12.72
C ILE A 186 5.30 -46.24 -12.42
N ALA A 187 6.03 -45.54 -11.56
CA ALA A 187 7.39 -45.94 -11.16
C ALA A 187 7.43 -47.30 -10.43
N LEU A 188 6.42 -47.60 -9.61
CA LEU A 188 6.29 -48.91 -8.93
C LEU A 188 5.88 -50.03 -9.90
N ALA A 189 5.06 -49.73 -10.91
CA ALA A 189 4.68 -50.70 -11.94
C ALA A 189 5.86 -51.03 -12.86
N ASP A 190 6.70 -50.05 -13.20
CA ASP A 190 7.88 -50.23 -14.03
C ASP A 190 8.97 -51.05 -13.30
N ARG A 191 9.15 -50.79 -12.00
CA ARG A 191 10.07 -51.55 -11.13
C ARG A 191 9.65 -53.01 -10.91
N ARG A 192 8.37 -53.35 -11.11
CA ARG A 192 7.87 -54.74 -11.02
C ARG A 192 7.94 -55.50 -12.35
N ARG A 193 8.27 -54.82 -13.46
CA ARG A 193 8.42 -55.41 -14.80
C ARG A 193 9.88 -55.74 -15.17
N LEU A 194 10.84 -55.32 -14.34
CA LEU A 194 12.26 -55.73 -14.38
C LEU A 194 12.50 -56.89 -13.40
#